data_AF-A0A173XE43-F1
#
_entry.id   AF-A0A173XE43-F1
#
_cell.length_a   1.000
_cell.length_b   1.000
_cell.length_c   1.000
_cell.angle_alpha   90.00
_cell.angle_beta   90.00
_cell.angle_gamma   90.00
#
_symmetry.space_group_name_H-M   'P 1'
#
loop_
_entity.id
_entity.type
_entity.pdbx_description
1 polymer ?
#
loop_
_entity_poly.entity_id
_entity_poly.type
_entity_poly.pdbx_seq_one_letter_code
_entity_poly.pdbx_strand_id
1 'polypeptide(L)'
;MAGDILCCFCILLMIFHWCHYMQFPLKSLVVVVIYKSVIDSTKIGFFYQVLEKMKDINQLQAFIPESLNKLRQYDIQKNGELVDTLECYLNVNQSLKKTSELMFIHYRTASYRLQKIIEITNIDFNNPAEVLSVRIGLIAIRVLEVM
;
A
#
# COMPACT_ATOMS: atom_id res chain seq x y z
N MET A 1 -5.51 44.25 -11.47
CA MET A 1 -4.85 43.40 -12.49
C MET A 1 -3.37 43.74 -12.47
N ALA A 2 -2.49 42.73 -12.52
CA ALA A 2 -1.03 42.77 -12.37
C ALA A 2 -0.51 42.79 -10.91
N GLY A 3 -0.31 41.59 -10.35
CA GLY A 3 0.32 41.42 -9.02
C GLY A 3 0.90 40.03 -8.75
N ASP A 4 0.39 38.97 -9.38
CA ASP A 4 0.68 37.60 -8.92
C ASP A 4 1.58 36.75 -9.84
N ILE A 5 2.06 37.30 -10.96
CA ILE A 5 2.81 36.50 -11.96
C ILE A 5 4.33 36.48 -11.71
N LEU A 6 4.86 37.41 -10.91
CA LEU A 6 6.32 37.54 -10.68
C LEU A 6 6.89 36.61 -9.60
N CYS A 7 6.06 35.95 -8.78
CA CYS A 7 6.57 35.09 -7.70
C CYS A 7 6.90 33.66 -8.16
N CYS A 8 6.22 33.14 -9.19
CA CYS A 8 6.47 31.78 -9.69
C CYS A 8 7.74 31.65 -10.56
N PHE A 9 8.19 32.75 -11.20
CA PHE A 9 9.34 32.68 -12.11
C PHE A 9 10.69 32.62 -11.37
N CYS A 10 10.80 33.17 -10.16
CA CYS A 10 12.04 33.12 -9.38
C CYS A 10 12.33 31.72 -8.78
N ILE A 11 11.29 30.97 -8.42
CA ILE A 11 11.45 29.65 -7.80
C ILE A 11 11.87 28.61 -8.84
N LEU A 12 11.34 28.69 -10.08
CA LEU A 12 11.74 27.77 -11.16
C LEU A 12 13.21 27.97 -11.60
N LEU A 13 13.71 29.20 -11.60
CA LEU A 13 15.09 29.50 -12.00
C LEU A 13 16.13 29.07 -10.95
N MET A 14 15.79 29.08 -9.66
CA MET A 14 16.68 28.57 -8.61
C MET A 14 16.79 27.04 -8.62
N ILE A 15 15.72 26.33 -9.02
CA ILE A 15 15.74 24.86 -9.15
C ILE A 15 16.55 24.44 -10.38
N PHE A 16 16.45 25.17 -11.49
CA PHE A 16 17.21 24.84 -12.71
C PHE A 16 18.72 25.07 -12.56
N HIS A 17 19.15 26.09 -11.82
CA HIS A 17 20.58 26.38 -11.67
C HIS A 17 21.29 25.40 -10.72
N TRP A 18 20.60 24.85 -9.71
CA TRP A 18 21.17 23.86 -8.80
C TRP A 18 21.18 22.42 -9.35
N CYS A 19 20.32 22.13 -10.34
CA CYS A 19 20.22 20.79 -10.93
C CYS A 19 21.40 20.42 -11.83
N HIS A 20 22.16 21.40 -12.34
CA HIS A 20 23.32 21.15 -13.20
C HIS A 20 24.63 20.93 -12.41
N TYR A 21 24.70 21.28 -11.12
CA TYR A 21 25.97 21.28 -10.37
C TYR A 21 26.17 20.08 -9.43
N MET A 22 25.14 19.28 -9.16
CA MET A 22 25.23 18.07 -8.34
C MET A 22 24.47 16.95 -9.01
N GLN A 23 25.21 16.00 -9.59
CA GLN A 23 24.74 14.76 -10.20
C GLN A 23 24.06 13.83 -9.16
N PHE A 24 22.93 14.26 -8.62
CA PHE A 24 22.10 13.46 -7.71
C PHE A 24 20.74 13.20 -8.37
N PRO A 25 20.31 11.93 -8.50
CA PRO A 25 19.05 11.63 -9.16
C PRO A 25 17.86 12.11 -8.32
N LEU A 26 17.00 12.94 -8.94
CA LEU A 26 15.74 13.49 -8.39
C LEU A 26 14.79 12.42 -7.79
N LYS A 27 14.96 11.14 -8.16
CA LYS A 27 14.20 10.02 -7.59
C LYS A 27 14.40 9.87 -6.08
N SER A 28 15.59 10.14 -5.56
CA SER A 28 15.86 9.98 -4.12
C SER A 28 15.16 11.05 -3.27
N LEU A 29 14.91 12.25 -3.82
CA LEU A 29 14.32 13.34 -3.05
C LEU A 29 12.79 13.22 -2.96
N VAL A 30 12.13 12.68 -3.99
CA VAL A 30 10.69 12.36 -3.95
C VAL A 30 10.39 11.25 -2.94
N VAL A 31 11.25 10.22 -2.87
CA VAL A 31 11.12 9.14 -1.88
C VAL A 31 11.13 9.71 -0.46
N VAL A 32 12.06 10.62 -0.14
CA VAL A 32 12.15 11.22 1.20
C VAL A 32 10.92 12.07 1.55
N VAL A 33 10.28 12.72 0.57
CA VAL A 33 9.08 13.55 0.81
C VAL A 33 7.83 12.68 1.05
N ILE A 34 7.70 11.53 0.38
CA ILE A 34 6.55 10.62 0.61
C ILE A 34 6.68 9.89 1.97
N TYR A 35 7.89 9.53 2.39
CA TYR A 35 8.12 8.87 3.69
C TYR A 35 7.70 9.70 4.91
N LYS A 36 7.51 11.02 4.75
CA LYS A 36 7.12 11.91 5.84
C LYS A 36 5.61 11.92 6.11
N SER A 37 4.78 11.45 5.19
CA SER A 37 3.33 11.37 5.40
C SER A 37 2.89 9.95 5.76
N VAL A 38 2.82 9.71 7.08
CA VAL A 38 1.81 8.87 7.72
C VAL A 38 1.97 7.35 7.50
N ILE A 39 3.03 6.80 8.08
CA ILE A 39 2.94 5.49 8.72
C ILE A 39 3.32 5.71 10.18
N ASP A 40 2.34 5.60 11.07
CA ASP A 40 2.45 5.79 12.51
C ASP A 40 3.61 4.94 13.06
N SER A 41 4.76 5.58 13.28
CA SER A 41 6.07 4.92 13.47
C SER A 41 6.17 4.09 14.75
N THR A 42 5.15 4.13 15.59
CA THR A 42 5.04 3.36 16.84
C THR A 42 4.44 1.98 16.66
N LYS A 43 3.65 1.71 15.60
CA LYS A 43 3.02 0.38 15.39
C LYS A 43 3.84 -0.59 14.53
N ILE A 44 4.75 -0.08 13.70
CA ILE A 44 5.42 -0.86 12.64
C ILE A 44 6.94 -0.97 12.87
N GLY A 45 7.48 -0.37 13.93
CA GLY A 45 8.93 -0.34 14.21
C GLY A 45 9.61 -1.72 14.23
N PHE A 46 8.95 -2.75 14.78
CA PHE A 46 9.45 -4.13 14.73
C PHE A 46 9.51 -4.67 13.29
N PHE A 47 8.44 -4.48 12.52
CA PHE A 47 8.36 -4.98 11.15
C PHE A 47 9.36 -4.28 10.23
N TYR A 48 9.56 -2.97 10.37
CA TYR A 48 10.57 -2.25 9.58
C TYR A 48 11.99 -2.75 9.85
N GLN A 49 12.35 -2.98 11.13
CA GLN A 49 13.67 -3.53 11.49
C GLN A 49 13.87 -4.97 11.00
N VAL A 50 12.80 -5.77 10.99
CA VAL A 50 12.83 -7.12 10.41
C VAL A 50 12.97 -7.05 8.90
N LEU A 51 12.21 -6.18 8.22
CA LEU A 51 12.24 -6.01 6.77
C LEU A 51 13.56 -5.40 6.25
N GLU A 52 14.16 -4.45 6.99
CA GLU A 52 15.46 -3.84 6.63
C GLU A 52 16.61 -4.87 6.63
N LYS A 53 16.50 -5.89 7.48
CA LYS A 53 17.44 -7.04 7.46
C LYS A 53 17.18 -7.99 6.29
N MET A 54 15.98 -7.96 5.72
CA MET A 54 15.55 -8.80 4.60
C MET A 54 15.77 -8.03 3.29
N LYS A 55 17.03 -7.79 2.92
CA LYS A 55 17.41 -7.11 1.68
C LYS A 55 17.09 -7.89 0.40
N ASP A 56 16.57 -9.10 0.52
CA ASP A 56 16.30 -10.00 -0.60
C ASP A 56 14.82 -10.04 -0.93
N ILE A 57 14.47 -9.49 -2.10
CA ILE A 57 13.12 -9.48 -2.67
C ILE A 57 12.50 -10.88 -2.71
N ASN A 58 13.33 -11.91 -2.93
CA ASN A 58 12.86 -13.30 -2.98
C ASN A 58 12.35 -13.78 -1.61
N GLN A 59 12.96 -13.30 -0.53
CA GLN A 59 12.52 -13.64 0.83
C GLN A 59 11.22 -12.93 1.18
N LEU A 60 10.99 -11.70 0.70
CA LEU A 60 9.72 -10.98 0.88
C LEU A 60 8.56 -11.69 0.17
N GLN A 61 8.78 -12.20 -1.05
CA GLN A 61 7.75 -12.96 -1.77
C GLN A 61 7.33 -14.23 -1.02
N ALA A 62 8.24 -14.86 -0.26
CA ALA A 62 7.93 -16.05 0.52
C ALA A 62 6.95 -15.80 1.68
N PHE A 63 6.77 -14.54 2.12
CA PHE A 63 5.76 -14.18 3.12
C PHE A 63 4.36 -14.00 2.52
N ILE A 64 4.24 -13.99 1.20
CA ILE A 64 2.94 -13.84 0.54
C ILE A 64 2.31 -15.23 0.42
N PRO A 65 1.26 -15.54 1.19
CA PRO A 65 0.58 -16.83 1.09
C PRO A 65 0.02 -17.02 -0.32
N GLU A 66 -0.01 -18.27 -0.78
CA GLU A 66 -0.53 -18.63 -2.11
C GLU A 66 -1.97 -18.10 -2.33
N SER A 67 -2.77 -18.07 -1.26
CA SER A 67 -4.13 -17.51 -1.26
C SER A 67 -4.16 -16.03 -1.69
N LEU A 68 -3.25 -15.21 -1.17
CA LEU A 68 -3.12 -13.81 -1.59
C LEU A 68 -2.56 -13.68 -3.00
N ASN A 69 -1.65 -14.55 -3.43
CA ASN A 69 -1.17 -14.55 -4.81
C ASN A 69 -2.30 -14.85 -5.81
N LYS A 70 -3.20 -15.80 -5.49
CA LYS A 70 -4.40 -16.07 -6.29
C LYS A 70 -5.31 -14.83 -6.37
N LEU A 71 -5.52 -14.14 -5.26
CA LEU A 71 -6.33 -12.93 -5.22
C LEU A 71 -5.74 -11.80 -6.07
N ARG A 72 -4.42 -11.57 -5.98
CA ARG A 72 -3.72 -10.58 -6.81
C ARG A 72 -3.81 -10.88 -8.29
N GLN A 73 -3.61 -12.14 -8.68
CA GLN A 73 -3.73 -12.56 -10.07
C GLN A 73 -5.15 -12.34 -10.60
N TYR A 74 -6.16 -12.62 -9.77
CA TYR A 74 -7.55 -12.33 -10.11
C TYR A 74 -7.80 -10.83 -10.32
N ASP A 75 -7.31 -9.97 -9.43
CA ASP A 75 -7.43 -8.52 -9.57
C ASP A 75 -6.75 -8.00 -10.84
N ILE A 76 -5.55 -8.50 -11.18
CA ILE A 76 -4.85 -8.14 -12.42
C ILE A 76 -5.68 -8.54 -13.66
N GLN A 77 -6.25 -9.74 -13.66
CA GLN A 77 -7.04 -10.23 -14.81
C GLN A 77 -8.38 -9.50 -14.97
N LYS A 78 -8.97 -9.04 -13.87
CA LYS A 78 -10.30 -8.42 -13.86
C LYS A 78 -10.28 -6.90 -13.67
N ASN A 79 -9.09 -6.31 -13.56
CA ASN A 79 -8.89 -4.92 -13.17
C ASN A 79 -9.71 -4.59 -11.89
N GLY A 80 -9.59 -5.47 -10.89
CA GLY A 80 -10.34 -5.45 -9.64
C GLY A 80 -9.57 -4.81 -8.48
N GLU A 81 -10.26 -4.69 -7.33
CA GLU A 81 -9.77 -4.06 -6.10
C GLU A 81 -10.04 -4.96 -4.88
N LEU A 82 -10.03 -6.29 -5.05
CA LEU A 82 -10.32 -7.22 -3.96
C LEU A 82 -9.20 -7.24 -2.91
N VAL A 83 -7.94 -7.06 -3.31
CA VAL A 83 -6.80 -6.92 -2.38
C VAL A 83 -6.98 -5.69 -1.49
N ASP A 84 -7.34 -4.54 -2.06
CA ASP A 84 -7.61 -3.31 -1.30
C ASP A 84 -8.82 -3.49 -0.37
N THR A 85 -9.86 -4.20 -0.85
CA THR A 85 -11.04 -4.52 -0.05
C THR A 85 -10.69 -5.38 1.15
N LEU A 86 -9.85 -6.42 0.95
CA LEU A 86 -9.38 -7.30 2.00
C LEU A 86 -8.56 -6.54 3.04
N GLU A 87 -7.63 -5.69 2.59
CA GLU A 87 -6.83 -4.86 3.48
C GLU A 87 -7.70 -3.92 4.32
N CYS A 88 -8.63 -3.20 3.69
CA CYS A 88 -9.56 -2.31 4.39
C CYS A 88 -10.38 -3.08 5.42
N TYR A 89 -10.95 -4.23 5.03
CA TYR A 89 -11.75 -5.10 5.89
C TYR A 89 -10.99 -5.53 7.14
N LEU A 90 -9.74 -5.96 6.98
CA LEU A 90 -8.88 -6.34 8.09
C LEU A 90 -8.52 -5.12 8.96
N ASN A 91 -8.25 -3.96 8.38
CA ASN A 91 -7.88 -2.74 9.11
C ASN A 91 -9.02 -2.18 9.98
N VAL A 92 -10.28 -2.45 9.63
CA VAL A 92 -11.45 -2.07 10.43
C VAL A 92 -12.00 -3.19 11.31
N ASN A 93 -11.12 -4.11 11.75
CA ASN A 93 -11.46 -5.26 12.58
C ASN A 93 -12.59 -6.11 11.99
N GLN A 94 -12.47 -6.45 10.71
CA GLN A 94 -13.39 -7.36 10.01
C GLN A 94 -14.85 -6.83 9.99
N SER A 95 -15.03 -5.51 10.01
CA SER A 95 -16.33 -4.86 9.94
C SER A 95 -16.71 -4.49 8.50
N LEU A 96 -17.62 -5.26 7.89
CA LEU A 96 -18.15 -4.96 6.54
C LEU A 96 -18.79 -3.57 6.45
N LYS A 97 -19.48 -3.13 7.50
CA LYS A 97 -20.10 -1.80 7.55
C LYS A 97 -19.05 -0.70 7.43
N LYS A 98 -18.03 -0.74 8.28
CA LYS A 98 -16.93 0.24 8.23
C LYS A 98 -16.14 0.16 6.93
N THR A 99 -15.96 -1.04 6.39
CA THR A 99 -15.30 -1.25 5.09
C THR A 99 -16.06 -0.51 3.98
N SER A 100 -17.39 -0.68 3.93
CA SER A 100 -18.23 -0.01 2.95
C SER A 100 -18.18 1.51 3.07
N GLU A 101 -18.17 2.04 4.30
CA GLU A 101 -18.05 3.47 4.57
C GLU A 101 -16.69 4.05 4.13
N LEU A 102 -15.58 3.39 4.47
CA LEU A 102 -14.22 3.86 4.13
C LEU A 102 -13.88 3.74 2.65
N MET A 103 -14.41 2.71 1.98
CA MET A 103 -14.19 2.50 0.54
C MET A 103 -15.19 3.26 -0.33
N PHE A 104 -16.14 4.00 0.27
CA PHE A 104 -17.20 4.72 -0.45
C PHE A 104 -18.02 3.82 -1.40
N ILE A 105 -18.25 2.57 -1.00
CA ILE A 105 -19.05 1.60 -1.75
C ILE A 105 -20.30 1.19 -0.95
N HIS A 106 -21.33 0.75 -1.65
CA HIS A 106 -22.51 0.22 -0.98
C HIS A 106 -22.19 -1.05 -0.19
N TYR A 107 -22.82 -1.24 0.99
CA TYR A 107 -22.62 -2.42 1.85
C TYR A 107 -22.76 -3.75 1.09
N ARG A 108 -23.77 -3.86 0.20
CA ARG A 108 -23.98 -5.06 -0.62
C ARG A 108 -22.79 -5.34 -1.54
N THR A 109 -22.16 -4.31 -2.09
CA THR A 109 -20.96 -4.44 -2.92
C THR A 109 -19.77 -4.90 -2.09
N ALA A 110 -19.56 -4.32 -0.91
CA ALA A 110 -18.51 -4.77 0.01
C ALA A 110 -18.72 -6.24 0.44
N SER A 111 -19.96 -6.62 0.76
CA SER A 111 -20.33 -8.00 1.10
C SER A 111 -20.07 -8.97 -0.04
N TYR A 112 -20.46 -8.60 -1.27
CA TYR A 112 -20.17 -9.40 -2.46
C TYR A 112 -18.67 -9.56 -2.70
N ARG A 113 -17.89 -8.48 -2.61
CA ARG A 113 -16.43 -8.52 -2.74
C ARG A 113 -15.81 -9.43 -1.67
N LEU A 114 -16.27 -9.37 -0.42
CA LEU A 114 -15.77 -10.25 0.65
C LEU A 114 -16.10 -11.72 0.40
N GLN A 115 -17.33 -12.04 -0.02
CA GLN A 115 -17.68 -13.41 -0.43
C GLN A 115 -16.78 -13.89 -1.56
N LYS A 116 -16.51 -13.03 -2.54
CA LYS A 116 -15.62 -13.36 -3.65
C LYS A 116 -14.18 -13.62 -3.21
N ILE A 117 -13.68 -12.84 -2.25
CA ILE A 117 -12.38 -13.06 -1.62
C ILE A 117 -12.36 -14.43 -0.96
N ILE A 118 -13.37 -14.79 -0.16
CA ILE A 118 -13.45 -16.11 0.49
C ILE A 118 -13.45 -17.23 -0.54
N GLU A 119 -14.25 -17.12 -1.61
CA GLU A 119 -14.29 -18.10 -2.69
C GLU A 119 -12.94 -18.34 -3.37
N ILE A 120 -12.17 -17.26 -3.63
CA ILE A 120 -10.89 -17.34 -4.35
C ILE A 120 -9.77 -17.85 -3.43
N THR A 121 -9.77 -17.36 -2.20
CA THR A 121 -8.62 -17.50 -1.28
C THR A 121 -8.78 -18.67 -0.32
N ASN A 122 -10.04 -19.07 -0.06
CA ASN A 122 -10.42 -20.06 0.94
C ASN A 122 -9.88 -19.75 2.35
N ILE A 123 -9.69 -18.47 2.67
CA ILE A 123 -9.17 -18.00 3.96
C ILE A 123 -10.19 -18.20 5.08
N ASP A 124 -9.78 -18.78 6.20
CA ASP A 124 -10.57 -18.76 7.44
C ASP A 124 -10.30 -17.49 8.26
N PHE A 125 -11.23 -16.54 8.20
CA PHE A 125 -11.16 -15.29 8.96
C PHE A 125 -11.34 -15.47 10.48
N ASN A 126 -11.77 -16.64 10.96
CA ASN A 126 -11.87 -16.94 12.38
C ASN A 126 -10.57 -17.53 12.94
N ASN A 127 -9.63 -17.93 12.07
CA ASN A 127 -8.33 -18.45 12.46
C ASN A 127 -7.32 -17.29 12.62
N PRO A 128 -6.92 -16.93 13.86
CA PRO A 128 -6.05 -15.79 14.08
C PRO A 128 -4.65 -15.96 13.47
N ALA A 129 -4.14 -17.19 13.36
CA ALA A 129 -2.84 -17.46 12.74
C ALA A 129 -2.89 -17.22 11.23
N GLU A 130 -4.00 -17.61 10.60
CA GLU A 130 -4.22 -17.41 9.17
C GLU A 130 -4.44 -15.94 8.83
N VAL A 131 -5.27 -15.24 9.61
CA VAL A 131 -5.46 -13.79 9.49
C VAL A 131 -4.12 -13.04 9.65
N LEU A 132 -3.27 -13.47 10.59
CA LEU A 132 -1.93 -12.89 10.76
C LEU A 132 -1.06 -13.12 9.52
N SER A 133 -1.02 -14.36 9.00
CA SER A 133 -0.28 -14.69 7.78
C SER A 133 -0.72 -13.82 6.60
N VAL A 134 -2.03 -13.63 6.41
CA VAL A 134 -2.60 -12.77 5.38
C VAL A 134 -2.20 -11.31 5.59
N ARG A 135 -2.25 -10.78 6.82
CA ARG A 135 -1.80 -9.40 7.10
C ARG A 135 -0.32 -9.19 6.77
N ILE A 136 0.54 -10.14 7.13
CA ILE A 136 1.97 -10.07 6.81
C ILE A 136 2.16 -10.09 5.29
N GLY A 137 1.44 -10.96 4.58
CA GLY A 137 1.46 -11.02 3.13
C GLY A 137 1.02 -9.71 2.47
N LEU A 138 -0.04 -9.05 2.97
CA LEU A 138 -0.48 -7.73 2.49
C LEU A 138 0.62 -6.67 2.68
N ILE A 139 1.26 -6.64 3.85
CA ILE A 139 2.39 -5.71 4.10
C ILE A 139 3.54 -5.98 3.12
N ALA A 140 3.90 -7.25 2.90
CA ALA A 140 4.94 -7.63 1.97
C ALA A 140 4.61 -7.18 0.53
N ILE A 141 3.35 -7.30 0.10
CA ILE A 141 2.88 -6.80 -1.21
C ILE A 141 3.10 -5.28 -1.30
N ARG A 142 2.66 -4.50 -0.29
CA ARG A 142 2.82 -3.04 -0.28
C ARG A 142 4.27 -2.59 -0.31
N VAL A 143 5.15 -3.29 0.41
CA VAL A 143 6.59 -3.02 0.39
C VAL A 143 7.18 -3.29 -0.99
N LEU A 144 6.81 -4.41 -1.61
CA LEU A 144 7.28 -4.76 -2.95
C LEU A 144 6.79 -3.80 -4.04
N GLU A 145 5.62 -3.18 -3.88
CA GLU A 145 5.09 -2.17 -4.80
C GLU A 145 5.86 -0.84 -4.76
N VAL A 146 6.57 -0.57 -3.66
CA VAL A 146 7.32 0.69 -3.45
C VAL A 146 8.79 0.57 -3.87
N MET A 147 9.33 -0.65 -3.96
CA MET A 147 10.71 -0.93 -4.37
C MET A 147 10.89 -0.86 -5.89
#